data_AF-A0A382A9F6-F1
#
_entry.id   AF-A0A382A9F6-F1
#
_cell.length_a   1.000
_cell.length_b   1.000
_cell.length_c   1.000
_cell.angle_alpha   90.00
_cell.angle_beta   90.00
_cell.angle_gamma   90.00
#
_symmetry.space_group_name_H-M   'P 1'
#
loop_
_entity.id
_entity.type
_entity.pdbx_description
1 polymer ?
#
loop_
_entity_poly.entity_id
_entity_poly.type
_entity_poly.pdbx_seq_one_letter_code
_entity_poly.pdbx_strand_id
1 'polypeptide(L)'
;VANRDSLSPISVNAYASCLKWQRPEYAKILADNSGGKTDYLNRPAEDFARSLIEYKDENGERLVVETTTSWCFVGAGLRLSMELFGPEYSMFVNTLDSDLKVFFSRKVAGSEGEDLVEKQNAESGEMPVVSSETDAYGYTAENRHMVQSFLSGRRPEENFCDGVNVTELLMTAYMSAEQDKTIPFPPSDLEEFVPAVAKGEWNPKTD
;
A
#
# COMPACT_ATOMS: atom_id res chain seq x y z
N VAL A 1 25.30 5.80 -1.95
CA VAL A 1 24.07 5.16 -1.44
C VAL A 1 24.46 4.43 -0.17
N ALA A 2 23.68 4.58 0.91
CA ALA A 2 23.93 3.86 2.16
C ALA A 2 23.84 2.34 1.95
N ASN A 3 24.49 1.55 2.81
CA ASN A 3 24.37 0.09 2.74
C ASN A 3 22.96 -0.34 3.18
N ARG A 4 22.45 -1.44 2.63
CA ARG A 4 21.08 -1.93 2.92
C ARG A 4 20.88 -2.30 4.38
N ASP A 5 21.95 -2.75 5.01
CA ASP A 5 21.95 -3.14 6.43
C ASP A 5 22.12 -1.91 7.35
N SER A 6 22.02 -0.68 6.83
CA SER A 6 22.15 0.54 7.64
C SER A 6 20.97 0.75 8.58
N LEU A 7 19.83 0.09 8.34
CA LEU A 7 18.63 0.17 9.17
C LEU A 7 18.21 -1.24 9.62
N SER A 8 18.00 -1.40 10.91
CA SER A 8 17.53 -2.66 11.51
C SER A 8 16.15 -2.45 12.15
N PRO A 9 15.09 -3.15 11.70
CA PRO A 9 13.77 -3.09 12.34
C PRO A 9 13.83 -3.63 13.78
N ILE A 10 13.13 -2.95 14.69
CA ILE A 10 13.09 -3.24 16.13
C ILE A 10 11.71 -3.76 16.53
N SER A 11 10.65 -3.11 16.05
CA SER A 11 9.29 -3.46 16.39
C SER A 11 8.29 -2.99 15.35
N VAL A 12 7.13 -3.64 15.32
CA VAL A 12 6.02 -3.33 14.41
C VAL A 12 4.74 -3.21 15.23
N ASN A 13 3.99 -2.13 15.04
CA ASN A 13 2.62 -1.96 15.49
C ASN A 13 1.71 -1.76 14.28
N ALA A 14 0.53 -2.37 14.26
CA ALA A 14 -0.39 -2.23 13.13
C ALA A 14 -1.86 -2.29 13.53
N TYR A 15 -2.70 -1.75 12.65
CA TYR A 15 -4.15 -1.77 12.73
C TYR A 15 -4.73 -1.99 11.34
N ALA A 16 -5.75 -2.82 11.23
CA ALA A 16 -6.47 -3.10 9.98
C ALA A 16 -7.98 -3.18 10.23
N SER A 17 -8.79 -2.78 9.25
CA SER A 17 -10.25 -2.86 9.32
C SER A 17 -10.89 -2.92 7.92
N CYS A 18 -12.19 -3.22 7.87
CA CYS A 18 -13.01 -3.21 6.66
C CYS A 18 -14.15 -2.19 6.82
N LEU A 19 -13.91 -0.96 6.36
CA LEU A 19 -14.74 0.22 6.60
C LEU A 19 -15.87 0.38 5.57
N LYS A 20 -15.61 0.10 4.29
CA LYS A 20 -16.55 0.30 3.17
C LYS A 20 -17.07 -1.00 2.62
N TRP A 21 -16.18 -1.90 2.22
CA TRP A 21 -16.54 -3.02 1.34
C TRP A 21 -17.39 -4.09 2.01
N GLN A 22 -17.43 -4.11 3.35
CA GLN A 22 -18.33 -4.97 4.12
C GLN A 22 -19.72 -4.36 4.40
N ARG A 23 -19.98 -3.11 4.01
CA ARG A 23 -21.34 -2.53 4.13
C ARG A 23 -22.27 -3.21 3.12
N PRO A 24 -23.54 -3.54 3.47
CA PRO A 24 -24.40 -4.38 2.63
C PRO A 24 -24.56 -3.91 1.18
N GLU A 25 -24.65 -2.59 0.97
CA GLU A 25 -24.76 -2.00 -0.36
C GLU A 25 -23.53 -2.27 -1.24
N TYR A 26 -22.31 -2.08 -0.72
CA TYR A 26 -21.07 -2.28 -1.47
C TYR A 26 -20.70 -3.75 -1.60
N ALA A 27 -20.93 -4.55 -0.55
CA ALA A 27 -20.69 -5.99 -0.59
C ALA A 27 -21.56 -6.66 -1.66
N LYS A 28 -22.81 -6.21 -1.81
CA LYS A 28 -23.69 -6.68 -2.90
C LYS A 28 -23.13 -6.36 -4.27
N ILE A 29 -22.62 -5.14 -4.49
CA ILE A 29 -22.00 -4.76 -5.77
C ILE A 29 -20.81 -5.66 -6.08
N LEU A 30 -19.93 -5.90 -5.10
CA LEU A 30 -18.78 -6.80 -5.26
C LEU A 30 -19.22 -8.23 -5.59
N ALA A 31 -20.23 -8.75 -4.90
CA ALA A 31 -20.77 -10.07 -5.16
C ALA A 31 -21.38 -10.17 -6.57
N ASP A 32 -22.22 -9.21 -6.96
CA ASP A 32 -22.88 -9.21 -8.28
C ASP A 32 -21.83 -9.11 -9.41
N ASN A 33 -20.85 -8.21 -9.31
CA ASN A 33 -19.80 -8.01 -10.33
C ASN A 33 -18.83 -9.19 -10.44
N SER A 34 -18.60 -9.91 -9.34
CA SER A 34 -17.68 -11.06 -9.31
C SER A 34 -18.37 -12.40 -9.59
N GLY A 35 -19.69 -12.42 -9.79
CA GLY A 35 -20.47 -13.66 -9.88
C GLY A 35 -20.45 -14.46 -8.58
N GLY A 36 -20.42 -13.78 -7.43
CA GLY A 36 -20.43 -14.37 -6.08
C GLY A 36 -19.07 -14.83 -5.56
N LYS A 37 -17.97 -14.58 -6.29
CA LYS A 37 -16.61 -14.95 -5.83
C LYS A 37 -16.11 -14.06 -4.70
N THR A 38 -16.58 -12.81 -4.64
CA THR A 38 -16.17 -11.81 -3.66
C THR A 38 -17.23 -11.69 -2.57
N ASP A 39 -17.11 -12.49 -1.51
CA ASP A 39 -18.02 -12.49 -0.36
C ASP A 39 -17.46 -11.69 0.82
N TYR A 40 -17.54 -10.36 0.70
CA TYR A 40 -17.09 -9.48 1.77
C TYR A 40 -18.02 -9.45 2.99
N LEU A 41 -19.21 -10.04 2.92
CA LEU A 41 -20.09 -10.12 4.10
C LEU A 41 -19.54 -11.14 5.10
N ASN A 42 -19.11 -12.31 4.62
CA ASN A 42 -18.66 -13.40 5.49
C ASN A 42 -17.14 -13.55 5.55
N ARG A 43 -16.43 -13.26 4.45
CA ARG A 43 -14.98 -13.46 4.31
C ARG A 43 -14.31 -12.21 3.71
N PRO A 44 -14.36 -11.06 4.41
CA PRO A 44 -13.75 -9.83 3.94
C PRO A 44 -12.22 -9.89 3.94
N ALA A 45 -11.61 -9.00 3.17
CA ALA A 45 -10.26 -8.51 3.41
C ALA A 45 -10.33 -7.07 3.95
N GLU A 46 -9.29 -6.63 4.64
CA GLU A 46 -9.15 -5.26 5.09
C GLU A 46 -9.15 -4.29 3.90
N ASP A 47 -9.80 -3.14 4.07
CA ASP A 47 -9.81 -2.05 3.09
C ASP A 47 -9.21 -0.76 3.64
N PHE A 48 -8.75 -0.80 4.88
CA PHE A 48 -7.95 0.20 5.53
C PHE A 48 -6.94 -0.48 6.44
N ALA A 49 -5.68 -0.09 6.33
CA ALA A 49 -4.64 -0.53 7.25
C ALA A 49 -3.61 0.57 7.51
N ARG A 50 -3.02 0.55 8.69
CA ARG A 50 -1.86 1.36 9.05
C ARG A 50 -0.84 0.54 9.82
N SER A 51 0.43 0.90 9.68
CA SER A 51 1.49 0.34 10.52
C SER A 51 2.48 1.41 10.95
N LEU A 52 3.17 1.14 12.06
CA LEU A 52 4.29 1.90 12.58
C LEU A 52 5.43 0.92 12.82
N ILE A 53 6.56 1.15 12.15
CA ILE A 53 7.76 0.34 12.25
C ILE A 53 8.85 1.19 12.86
N GLU A 54 9.42 0.75 13.98
CA GLU A 54 10.62 1.36 14.55
C GLU A 54 11.87 0.68 14.00
N TYR A 55 12.85 1.47 13.60
CA TYR A 55 14.16 1.01 13.17
C TYR A 55 15.25 1.62 14.05
N LYS A 56 16.42 0.98 14.02
CA LYS A 56 17.69 1.49 14.54
C LYS A 56 18.67 1.68 13.39
N ASP A 57 19.36 2.81 13.33
CA ASP A 57 20.48 2.97 12.39
C ASP A 57 21.81 2.40 12.93
N GLU A 58 22.86 2.52 12.14
CA GLU A 58 24.23 2.10 12.50
C GLU A 58 24.82 2.84 13.71
N ASN A 59 24.35 4.07 14.00
CA ASN A 59 24.78 4.88 15.15
C ASN A 59 23.95 4.59 16.40
N GLY A 60 22.85 3.86 16.23
CA GLY A 60 21.91 3.51 17.26
C GLY A 60 20.76 4.49 17.46
N GLU A 61 20.61 5.44 16.56
CA GLU A 61 19.50 6.38 16.53
C GLU A 61 18.22 5.70 16.06
N ARG A 62 17.08 6.18 16.57
CA ARG A 62 15.76 5.64 16.24
C ARG A 62 15.20 6.32 15.01
N LEU A 63 14.63 5.51 14.12
CA LEU A 63 13.83 5.95 12.99
C LEU A 63 12.44 5.36 13.11
N VAL A 64 11.44 6.10 12.67
CA VAL A 64 10.04 5.66 12.68
C VAL A 64 9.51 5.76 11.25
N VAL A 65 8.93 4.67 10.77
CA VAL A 65 8.21 4.63 9.50
C VAL A 65 6.76 4.37 9.80
N GLU A 66 5.90 5.31 9.41
CA GLU A 66 4.46 5.11 9.40
C GLU A 66 3.98 4.84 7.98
N THR A 67 3.13 3.83 7.83
CA THR A 67 2.48 3.52 6.55
C THR A 67 0.97 3.51 6.74
N THR A 68 0.24 3.92 5.70
CA THR A 68 -1.22 3.85 5.68
C THR A 68 -1.66 3.52 4.26
N THR A 69 -2.58 2.57 4.14
CA THR A 69 -3.18 2.17 2.87
C THR A 69 -4.69 2.10 3.02
N SER A 70 -5.40 2.45 1.96
CA SER A 70 -6.86 2.44 1.96
C SER A 70 -7.43 2.15 0.57
N TRP A 71 -8.15 1.04 0.46
CA TRP A 71 -8.97 0.65 -0.69
C TRP A 71 -10.41 1.16 -0.58
N CYS A 72 -10.77 1.82 0.53
CA CYS A 72 -12.01 2.57 0.65
C CYS A 72 -11.86 4.06 0.30
N PHE A 73 -10.68 4.51 -0.09
CA PHE A 73 -10.44 5.88 -0.54
C PHE A 73 -11.27 6.20 -1.80
N VAL A 74 -11.93 7.35 -1.78
CA VAL A 74 -12.64 7.91 -2.94
C VAL A 74 -12.03 9.27 -3.22
N GLY A 75 -11.24 9.36 -4.29
CA GLY A 75 -10.51 10.56 -4.66
C GLY A 75 -9.84 10.41 -6.01
N ALA A 76 -9.38 11.53 -6.55
CA ALA A 76 -8.80 11.63 -7.87
C ALA A 76 -7.54 10.76 -7.98
N GLY A 77 -7.55 9.71 -8.81
CA GLY A 77 -6.38 8.86 -9.09
C GLY A 77 -5.81 8.08 -7.90
N LEU A 78 -4.64 7.46 -8.11
CA LEU A 78 -3.89 6.75 -7.09
C LEU A 78 -3.06 7.74 -6.24
N ARG A 79 -3.29 7.72 -4.92
CA ARG A 79 -2.54 8.55 -3.97
C ARG A 79 -1.31 7.85 -3.44
N LEU A 80 -0.13 8.32 -3.85
CA LEU A 80 1.12 8.03 -3.17
C LEU A 80 1.64 9.34 -2.57
N SER A 81 1.77 9.36 -1.24
CA SER A 81 2.37 10.49 -0.53
C SER A 81 3.40 9.99 0.47
N MET A 82 4.56 10.63 0.50
CA MET A 82 5.67 10.29 1.37
C MET A 82 6.19 11.58 1.99
N GLU A 83 6.45 11.53 3.30
CA GLU A 83 7.03 12.62 4.05
C GLU A 83 8.24 12.07 4.82
N LEU A 84 9.34 12.81 4.80
CA LEU A 84 10.56 12.48 5.51
C LEU A 84 10.99 13.69 6.32
N PHE A 85 11.25 13.47 7.60
CA PHE A 85 11.68 14.49 8.53
C PHE A 85 12.99 14.05 9.19
N GLY A 86 14.02 14.87 9.04
CA GLY A 86 15.28 14.75 9.75
C GLY A 86 15.54 15.96 10.62
N PRO A 87 16.58 15.92 11.47
CA PRO A 87 16.91 17.02 12.38
C PRO A 87 17.11 18.37 11.68
N GLU A 88 17.63 18.36 10.45
CA GLU A 88 17.99 19.56 9.68
C GLU A 88 17.51 19.49 8.23
N TYR A 89 16.55 18.61 7.91
CA TYR A 89 16.04 18.44 6.56
C TYR A 89 14.59 17.93 6.56
N SER A 90 13.88 18.20 5.47
CA SER A 90 12.57 17.61 5.20
C SER A 90 12.41 17.33 3.71
N MET A 91 11.59 16.35 3.37
CA MET A 91 11.25 16.00 2.00
C MET A 91 9.77 15.61 1.93
N PHE A 92 9.11 16.02 0.86
CA PHE A 92 7.72 15.72 0.56
C PHE A 92 7.62 15.21 -0.87
N VAL A 93 6.91 14.11 -1.06
CA VAL A 93 6.55 13.56 -2.37
C VAL A 93 5.05 13.34 -2.35
N ASN A 94 4.35 13.80 -3.40
CA ASN A 94 2.92 13.60 -3.55
C ASN A 94 2.56 13.43 -5.03
N THR A 95 2.09 12.25 -5.42
CA THR A 95 1.73 11.95 -6.81
C THR A 95 0.34 12.45 -7.20
N LEU A 96 -0.49 12.89 -6.23
CA LEU A 96 -1.79 13.49 -6.53
C LEU A 96 -1.70 14.97 -6.89
N ASP A 97 -0.59 15.64 -6.57
CA ASP A 97 -0.40 17.00 -7.05
C ASP A 97 0.15 16.95 -8.47
N SER A 98 -0.74 16.58 -9.39
CA SER A 98 -0.40 16.44 -10.80
C SER A 98 -0.08 17.81 -11.41
N ASP A 99 0.95 17.86 -12.26
CA ASP A 99 1.38 19.07 -12.97
C ASP A 99 0.24 19.74 -13.77
N LEU A 100 -0.72 18.94 -14.23
CA LEU A 100 -1.89 19.39 -14.97
C LEU A 100 -3.18 18.91 -14.30
N LYS A 101 -4.14 19.82 -14.16
CA LYS A 101 -5.49 19.57 -13.63
C LYS A 101 -6.53 19.99 -14.66
N VAL A 102 -7.51 19.12 -14.91
CA VAL A 102 -8.63 19.40 -15.83
C VAL A 102 -9.93 19.31 -15.06
N PHE A 103 -10.82 20.30 -15.19
CA PHE A 103 -12.09 20.30 -14.48
C PHE A 103 -13.27 20.15 -15.45
N PHE A 104 -14.13 19.17 -15.19
CA PHE A 104 -15.39 18.99 -15.89
C PHE A 104 -16.56 19.43 -15.01
N SER A 105 -17.32 20.41 -15.51
CA SER A 105 -18.57 20.82 -14.84
C SER A 105 -19.62 19.72 -14.91
N ARG A 106 -20.61 19.76 -14.00
CA ARG A 106 -21.74 18.82 -13.94
C ARG A 106 -22.58 18.68 -15.22
N LYS A 107 -22.38 19.54 -16.22
CA LYS A 107 -23.09 19.48 -17.52
C LYS A 107 -22.41 18.57 -18.54
N VAL A 108 -21.19 18.09 -18.25
CA VAL A 108 -20.50 17.08 -19.05
C VAL A 108 -20.94 15.72 -18.54
N ALA A 109 -21.46 14.86 -19.42
CA ALA A 109 -21.90 13.52 -19.10
C ALA A 109 -21.32 12.54 -20.14
N GLY A 110 -20.81 11.41 -19.67
CA GLY A 110 -20.30 10.30 -20.48
C GLY A 110 -20.94 8.98 -20.06
N SER A 111 -20.77 7.93 -20.86
CA SER A 111 -21.15 6.56 -20.48
C SER A 111 -20.04 5.92 -19.63
N GLU A 112 -20.39 5.29 -18.50
CA GLU A 112 -19.51 4.39 -17.73
C GLU A 112 -18.87 3.36 -18.70
N GLY A 113 -17.53 3.22 -18.68
CA GLY A 113 -16.82 2.35 -19.61
C GLY A 113 -15.46 1.91 -19.07
N GLU A 114 -15.18 0.59 -19.14
CA GLU A 114 -14.01 -0.13 -18.57
C GLU A 114 -13.22 0.67 -17.53
N ASP A 115 -13.87 0.88 -16.38
CA ASP A 115 -13.39 1.66 -15.26
C ASP A 115 -12.29 0.91 -14.51
N LEU A 116 -11.04 1.13 -14.94
CA LEU A 116 -9.87 0.92 -14.10
C LEU A 116 -9.99 1.82 -12.85
N VAL A 117 -9.44 1.35 -11.72
CA VAL A 117 -9.46 2.04 -10.42
C VAL A 117 -9.02 3.52 -10.54
N GLU A 118 -8.15 3.84 -11.50
CA GLU A 118 -7.66 5.18 -11.79
C GLU A 118 -8.71 6.16 -12.36
N LYS A 119 -9.83 5.67 -12.93
CA LYS A 119 -10.80 6.48 -13.69
C LYS A 119 -12.15 6.71 -13.00
N GLN A 120 -12.33 6.29 -11.74
CA GLN A 120 -13.58 6.51 -10.99
C GLN A 120 -14.02 7.99 -10.89
N ASN A 121 -13.13 8.96 -11.14
CA ASN A 121 -13.44 10.39 -11.15
C ASN A 121 -13.59 11.03 -12.55
N ALA A 122 -13.58 10.24 -13.63
CA ALA A 122 -13.57 10.78 -15.00
C ALA A 122 -14.92 11.35 -15.48
N GLU A 123 -15.99 11.27 -14.70
CA GLU A 123 -17.34 11.66 -15.14
C GLU A 123 -17.72 13.10 -14.82
N SER A 124 -17.28 13.62 -13.68
CA SER A 124 -17.45 15.03 -13.30
C SER A 124 -16.51 15.42 -12.15
N GLY A 125 -16.05 16.67 -12.14
CA GLY A 125 -15.10 17.16 -11.13
C GLY A 125 -13.69 17.36 -11.67
N GLU A 126 -12.72 17.40 -10.76
CA GLU A 126 -11.30 17.54 -11.10
C GLU A 126 -10.72 16.17 -11.51
N MET A 127 -10.19 16.11 -12.72
CA MET A 127 -9.46 14.98 -13.26
C MET A 127 -7.96 15.29 -13.18
N PRO A 128 -7.17 14.50 -12.42
CA PRO A 128 -5.74 14.65 -12.38
C PRO A 128 -5.15 14.12 -13.70
N VAL A 129 -4.14 14.78 -14.24
CA VAL A 129 -3.44 14.32 -15.44
C VAL A 129 -1.98 14.10 -15.12
N VAL A 130 -1.55 12.83 -15.15
CA VAL A 130 -0.14 12.46 -14.98
C VAL A 130 0.53 12.47 -16.35
N SER A 131 1.44 13.42 -16.57
CA SER A 131 2.09 13.67 -17.87
C SER A 131 2.83 12.45 -18.44
N SER A 132 3.48 11.67 -17.57
CA SER A 132 4.10 10.39 -17.89
C SER A 132 4.00 9.50 -16.66
N GLU A 133 2.96 8.67 -16.60
CA GLU A 133 2.71 7.75 -15.48
C GLU A 133 3.89 6.80 -15.25
N THR A 134 4.44 6.26 -16.34
CA THR A 134 5.55 5.31 -16.29
C THR A 134 6.84 5.90 -15.73
N ASP A 135 7.05 7.20 -15.91
CA ASP A 135 8.20 7.89 -15.33
C ASP A 135 7.89 8.36 -13.91
N ALA A 136 6.68 8.89 -13.67
CA ALA A 136 6.26 9.36 -12.35
C ALA A 136 6.27 8.25 -11.29
N TYR A 137 5.91 7.02 -11.66
CA TYR A 137 5.95 5.85 -10.79
C TYR A 137 7.26 5.05 -10.88
N GLY A 138 8.23 5.51 -11.67
CA GLY A 138 9.59 4.96 -11.70
C GLY A 138 9.78 3.70 -12.55
N TYR A 139 8.72 3.15 -13.16
CA TYR A 139 8.78 1.91 -13.97
C TYR A 139 9.83 1.97 -15.09
N THR A 140 9.98 3.12 -15.76
CA THR A 140 10.98 3.28 -16.83
C THR A 140 12.40 3.09 -16.30
N ALA A 141 12.71 3.68 -15.15
CA ALA A 141 14.04 3.63 -14.55
C ALA A 141 14.34 2.24 -13.98
N GLU A 142 13.36 1.65 -13.28
CA GLU A 142 13.43 0.29 -12.73
C GLU A 142 13.69 -0.74 -13.83
N ASN A 143 12.85 -0.77 -14.88
CA ASN A 143 13.00 -1.71 -15.99
C ASN A 143 14.34 -1.55 -16.70
N ARG A 144 14.80 -0.31 -16.90
CA ARG A 144 16.12 -0.05 -17.48
C ARG A 144 17.23 -0.62 -16.59
N HIS A 145 17.19 -0.40 -15.28
CA HIS A 145 18.17 -0.93 -14.33
C HIS A 145 18.25 -2.45 -14.35
N MET A 146 17.09 -3.11 -14.36
CA MET A 146 17.00 -4.57 -14.42
C MET A 146 17.60 -5.12 -15.71
N VAL A 147 17.25 -4.53 -16.86
CA VAL A 147 17.81 -4.93 -18.17
C VAL A 147 19.33 -4.71 -18.22
N GLN A 148 19.83 -3.56 -17.76
CA GLN A 148 21.26 -3.26 -17.77
C GLN A 148 22.06 -4.16 -16.82
N SER A 149 21.50 -4.46 -15.65
CA SER A 149 22.09 -5.41 -14.70
C SER A 149 22.19 -6.81 -15.29
N PHE A 150 21.12 -7.26 -15.97
CA PHE A 150 21.10 -8.54 -16.68
C PHE A 150 22.15 -8.60 -17.79
N LEU A 151 22.18 -7.60 -18.69
CA LEU A 151 23.14 -7.54 -19.80
C LEU A 151 24.60 -7.52 -19.31
N SER A 152 24.84 -6.92 -18.15
CA SER A 152 26.16 -6.80 -17.55
C SER A 152 26.54 -8.00 -16.66
N GLY A 153 25.65 -8.99 -16.49
CA GLY A 153 25.90 -10.16 -15.65
C GLY A 153 26.07 -9.84 -14.15
N ARG A 154 25.44 -8.77 -13.67
CA ARG A 154 25.52 -8.33 -12.26
C ARG A 154 24.17 -8.46 -11.60
N ARG A 155 24.17 -8.77 -10.30
CA ARG A 155 22.96 -8.77 -9.48
C ARG A 155 22.38 -7.33 -9.46
N PRO A 156 21.09 -7.14 -9.75
CA PRO A 156 20.46 -5.84 -9.57
C PRO A 156 20.51 -5.42 -8.10
N GLU A 157 20.35 -4.11 -7.87
CA GLU A 157 20.24 -3.58 -6.50
C GLU A 157 19.08 -4.30 -5.80
N GLU A 158 17.83 -4.10 -6.23
CA GLU A 158 16.68 -4.84 -5.69
C GLU A 158 16.58 -6.27 -6.20
N ASN A 159 16.22 -7.19 -5.30
CA ASN A 159 16.17 -8.63 -5.56
C ASN A 159 15.24 -9.34 -4.55
N PHE A 160 15.16 -10.67 -4.65
CA PHE A 160 14.23 -11.45 -3.82
C PHE A 160 14.46 -11.38 -2.32
N CYS A 161 15.69 -11.08 -1.85
CA CYS A 161 15.92 -10.88 -0.42
C CYS A 161 15.15 -9.67 0.11
N ASP A 162 14.99 -8.61 -0.69
CA ASP A 162 14.20 -7.44 -0.30
C ASP A 162 12.72 -7.80 -0.21
N GLY A 163 12.23 -8.63 -1.13
CA GLY A 163 10.87 -9.16 -1.08
C GLY A 163 10.60 -9.97 0.19
N VAL A 164 11.58 -10.77 0.65
CA VAL A 164 11.49 -11.48 1.93
C VAL A 164 11.43 -10.50 3.10
N ASN A 165 12.34 -9.53 3.17
CA ASN A 165 12.36 -8.54 4.25
C ASN A 165 11.04 -7.75 4.35
N VAL A 166 10.47 -7.34 3.21
CA VAL A 166 9.16 -6.66 3.16
C VAL A 166 8.04 -7.59 3.61
N THR A 167 8.09 -8.86 3.19
CA THR A 167 7.09 -9.86 3.59
C THR A 167 7.13 -10.10 5.09
N GLU A 168 8.32 -10.20 5.70
CA GLU A 168 8.46 -10.38 7.15
C GLU A 168 7.83 -9.22 7.94
N LEU A 169 8.05 -7.98 7.49
CA LEU A 169 7.41 -6.80 8.08
C LEU A 169 5.89 -6.82 7.95
N LEU A 170 5.37 -7.18 6.77
CA LEU A 170 3.93 -7.29 6.51
C LEU A 170 3.27 -8.38 7.35
N MET A 171 3.89 -9.55 7.46
CA MET A 171 3.41 -10.66 8.27
C MET A 171 3.45 -10.30 9.76
N THR A 172 4.48 -9.59 10.21
CA THR A 172 4.55 -9.06 11.58
C THR A 172 3.46 -8.00 11.82
N ALA A 173 3.12 -7.18 10.82
CA ALA A 173 2.02 -6.23 10.91
C ALA A 173 0.66 -6.94 11.06
N TYR A 174 0.37 -7.99 10.28
CA TYR A 174 -0.82 -8.81 10.50
C TYR A 174 -0.84 -9.43 11.91
N MET A 175 0.29 -9.97 12.36
CA MET A 175 0.42 -10.52 13.71
C MET A 175 0.14 -9.46 14.79
N SER A 176 0.63 -8.23 14.59
CA SER A 176 0.37 -7.10 15.49
C SER A 176 -1.10 -6.71 15.53
N ALA A 177 -1.75 -6.62 14.36
CA ALA A 177 -3.16 -6.27 14.26
C ALA A 177 -4.08 -7.34 14.88
N GLU A 178 -3.77 -8.62 14.69
CA GLU A 178 -4.54 -9.73 15.29
C GLU A 178 -4.37 -9.85 16.81
N GLN A 179 -3.20 -9.48 17.34
CA GLN A 179 -2.89 -9.56 18.76
C GLN A 179 -3.12 -8.24 19.53
N ASP A 180 -3.54 -7.19 18.83
CA ASP A 180 -3.74 -5.82 19.35
C ASP A 180 -2.55 -5.33 20.20
N LYS A 181 -1.32 -5.55 19.71
CA LYS A 181 -0.09 -5.16 20.42
C LYS A 181 1.09 -4.93 19.50
N THR A 182 2.07 -4.18 19.98
CA THR A 182 3.38 -4.05 19.32
C THR A 182 4.15 -5.36 19.40
N ILE A 183 4.69 -5.81 18.26
CA ILE A 183 5.46 -7.05 18.13
C ILE A 183 6.95 -6.70 17.98
N PRO A 184 7.84 -7.22 18.86
CA PRO A 184 9.28 -7.16 18.65
C PRO A 184 9.68 -7.87 17.36
N PHE A 185 10.59 -7.28 16.59
CA PHE A 185 11.01 -7.82 15.31
C PHE A 185 12.45 -8.39 15.39
N PRO A 186 12.73 -9.55 14.77
CA PRO A 186 11.77 -10.47 14.17
C PRO A 186 11.03 -11.30 15.24
N PRO A 187 9.73 -11.59 15.08
CA PRO A 187 9.04 -12.56 15.93
C PRO A 187 9.55 -13.99 15.65
N SER A 188 9.61 -14.82 16.69
CA SER A 188 10.20 -16.17 16.62
C SER A 188 9.37 -17.18 15.83
N ASP A 189 8.08 -16.95 15.68
CA ASP A 189 7.08 -17.84 15.08
C ASP A 189 6.60 -17.34 13.70
N LEU A 190 7.30 -16.38 13.09
CA LEU A 190 6.88 -15.74 11.85
C LEU A 190 6.76 -16.72 10.67
N GLU A 191 7.64 -17.73 10.58
CA GLU A 191 7.65 -18.69 9.48
C GLU A 191 6.40 -19.57 9.44
N GLU A 192 5.78 -19.84 10.60
CA GLU A 192 4.59 -20.67 10.74
C GLU A 192 3.30 -19.82 10.78
N PHE A 193 3.44 -18.50 10.91
CA PHE A 193 2.31 -17.60 11.04
C PHE A 193 1.56 -17.46 9.71
N VAL A 194 0.23 -17.67 9.77
CA VAL A 194 -0.68 -17.42 8.66
C VAL A 194 -1.79 -16.50 9.17
N PRO A 195 -1.92 -15.28 8.61
CA PRO A 195 -2.94 -14.32 9.02
C PRO A 195 -4.35 -14.89 8.93
N ALA A 196 -5.23 -14.50 9.86
CA ALA A 196 -6.64 -14.85 9.86
C ALA A 196 -7.34 -14.43 8.55
N VAL A 197 -6.94 -13.32 7.94
CA VAL A 197 -7.46 -12.90 6.62
C VAL A 197 -7.07 -13.89 5.52
N ALA A 198 -5.84 -14.41 5.53
CA ALA A 198 -5.38 -15.40 4.57
C ALA A 198 -6.07 -16.76 4.75
N LYS A 199 -6.44 -17.11 5.98
CA LYS A 199 -7.30 -18.28 6.28
C LYS A 199 -8.76 -18.04 5.89
N GLY A 200 -9.16 -16.78 5.73
CA GLY A 200 -10.54 -16.36 5.54
C GLY A 200 -11.40 -16.54 6.80
N GLU A 201 -10.76 -16.46 7.97
CA GLU A 201 -11.34 -16.52 9.31
C GLU A 201 -11.50 -15.12 9.94
N TRP A 202 -10.83 -14.10 9.37
CA TRP A 202 -10.93 -12.72 9.83
C TRP A 202 -12.27 -12.07 9.42
N ASN A 203 -12.97 -11.49 10.40
CA ASN A 203 -14.17 -10.68 10.15
C ASN A 203 -14.35 -9.62 11.26
N PRO A 204 -14.12 -8.33 10.99
CA PRO A 204 -14.12 -7.28 12.02
C PRO A 204 -15.52 -6.92 12.55
N LYS A 205 -16.60 -7.53 12.02
CA LYS A 205 -17.96 -7.38 12.55
C LYS A 205 -18.33 -8.42 13.60
N THR A 206 -17.56 -9.50 13.70
CA THR A 206 -17.82 -10.59 14.66
C THR A 206 -17.05 -10.45 15.96
N ASP A 207 -16.14 -9.48 16.03
CA ASP A 207 -15.35 -9.13 17.21
C ASP A 207 -16.16 -8.35 18.27
#